data_AF-A0A938LAW9-F1
#
_entry.id   AF-A0A938LAW9-F1
#
_cell.length_a   1.000
_cell.length_b   1.000
_cell.length_c   1.000
_cell.angle_alpha   90.00
_cell.angle_beta   90.00
_cell.angle_gamma   90.00
#
_symmetry.space_group_name_H-M   'P 1'
#
loop_
_entity.id
_entity.type
_entity.pdbx_description
1 polymer ?
#
loop_
_entity_poly.entity_id
_entity_poly.type
_entity_poly.pdbx_seq_one_letter_code
_entity_poly.pdbx_strand_id
1 'polypeptide(L)'
;MTSLKIKLGTSDKQPRTYTLRLHFAEPDDVNPTERLFNISVQGKQALASLDVVKEAGGRNRALVKELRGVSVGDELVIDLSPTSSKLRAAILCGLEIQAEGW
;
A
#
# COMPACT_ATOMS: atom_id res chain seq x y z
N MET A 1 9.29 9.61 1.57
CA MET A 1 8.79 8.48 0.78
C MET A 1 9.32 7.21 1.42
N THR A 2 8.47 6.20 1.59
CA THR A 2 8.82 4.87 2.08
C THR A 2 8.63 3.88 0.94
N SER A 3 9.61 3.00 0.71
CA SER A 3 9.54 1.99 -0.36
C SER A 3 9.70 0.60 0.25
N LEU A 4 8.79 -0.31 -0.10
CA LEU A 4 8.84 -1.72 0.26
C LEU A 4 9.16 -2.52 -1.00
N LYS A 5 10.21 -3.35 -0.92
CA LYS A 5 10.66 -4.20 -2.02
C LYS A 5 10.67 -5.65 -1.57
N ILE A 6 9.98 -6.52 -2.30
CA ILE A 6 9.82 -7.93 -1.95
C ILE A 6 10.16 -8.77 -3.18
N LYS A 7 11.14 -9.66 -3.03
CA LYS A 7 11.51 -10.62 -4.08
C LYS A 7 10.42 -11.69 -4.20
N LEU A 8 9.74 -11.72 -5.36
CA LEU A 8 8.70 -12.70 -5.68
C LEU A 8 8.99 -13.48 -6.97
N GLY A 9 10.03 -13.11 -7.71
CA GLY A 9 10.44 -13.76 -8.95
C GLY A 9 10.81 -15.22 -8.75
N THR A 10 10.46 -16.04 -9.73
CA THR A 10 10.78 -17.47 -9.79
C THR A 10 11.93 -17.76 -10.76
N SER A 11 12.53 -18.94 -10.68
CA SER A 11 13.72 -19.31 -11.46
C SER A 11 13.52 -19.27 -12.98
N ASP A 12 12.29 -19.46 -13.44
CA ASP A 12 11.84 -19.35 -14.84
C ASP A 12 11.62 -17.90 -15.31
N LYS A 13 11.73 -16.92 -14.39
CA LYS A 13 11.63 -15.47 -14.62
C LYS A 13 10.34 -15.02 -15.30
N GLN A 14 9.28 -15.83 -15.25
CA GLN A 14 7.99 -15.43 -15.80
C GLN A 14 7.24 -14.53 -14.80
N PRO A 15 6.65 -13.40 -15.26
CA PRO A 15 5.80 -12.60 -14.40
C PRO A 15 4.63 -13.39 -13.87
N ARG A 16 4.33 -13.19 -12.58
CA ARG A 16 3.14 -13.73 -11.92
C ARG A 16 2.23 -12.61 -11.47
N THR A 17 0.95 -12.90 -11.44
CA THR A 17 -0.08 -11.94 -11.03
C THR A 17 -0.44 -12.18 -9.57
N TYR A 18 -0.59 -11.09 -8.82
CA TYR A 18 -0.92 -11.11 -7.40
C TYR A 18 -2.09 -10.19 -7.05
N THR A 19 -2.88 -10.61 -6.09
CA THR A 19 -3.74 -9.74 -5.28
C THR A 19 -2.95 -9.28 -4.06
N LEU A 20 -2.92 -7.97 -3.83
CA LEU A 20 -2.32 -7.33 -2.66
C LEU A 20 -3.43 -6.84 -1.74
N ARG A 21 -3.27 -7.04 -0.43
CA ARG A 21 -4.08 -6.35 0.59
C ARG A 21 -3.20 -5.53 1.50
N LEU A 22 -3.43 -4.23 1.50
CA LEU A 22 -2.70 -3.28 2.32
C LEU A 22 -3.57 -2.95 3.54
N HIS A 23 -3.05 -3.27 4.73
CA HIS A 23 -3.76 -3.11 6.00
C HIS A 23 -3.29 -1.84 6.68
N PHE A 24 -4.26 -1.03 7.13
CA PHE A 24 -4.05 0.21 7.84
C PHE A 24 -4.93 0.26 9.08
N ALA A 25 -4.42 0.87 10.14
CA ALA A 25 -5.18 1.38 11.26
C ALA A 25 -4.39 2.57 11.78
N GLU A 26 -4.99 3.76 11.83
CA GLU A 26 -4.28 4.96 12.31
C GLU A 26 -4.03 4.85 13.82
N PRO A 27 -2.76 4.74 14.27
CA PRO A 27 -2.44 4.57 15.68
C PRO A 27 -2.25 5.92 16.39
N ASP A 28 -1.92 6.98 15.65
CA ASP A 28 -1.57 8.27 16.21
C ASP A 28 -2.82 9.13 16.43
N ASP A 29 -2.69 10.12 17.31
CA ASP A 29 -3.71 11.16 17.50
C ASP A 29 -3.65 12.18 16.37
N VAL A 30 -4.17 11.79 15.21
CA VAL A 30 -4.27 12.65 14.02
C VAL A 30 -5.72 12.78 13.57
N ASN A 31 -6.08 13.98 13.14
CA ASN A 31 -7.35 14.30 12.52
C ASN A 31 -7.31 13.98 11.01
N PRO A 32 -8.49 13.88 10.36
CA PRO A 32 -8.55 13.83 8.91
C PRO A 32 -7.69 14.92 8.27
N THR A 33 -7.09 14.62 7.12
CA THR A 33 -6.16 15.45 6.34
C THR A 33 -4.75 15.68 6.93
N GLU A 34 -4.48 15.31 8.19
CA GLU A 34 -3.14 15.45 8.79
C GLU A 34 -2.16 14.35 8.36
N ARG A 35 -2.68 13.22 7.85
CA ARG A 35 -1.94 12.18 7.14
C ARG A 35 -2.65 11.87 5.82
N LEU A 36 -2.06 12.34 4.73
CA LEU A 36 -2.49 12.04 3.37
C LEU A 36 -1.29 11.53 2.58
N PHE A 37 -1.43 10.38 1.95
CA PHE A 37 -0.36 9.79 1.17
C PHE A 37 -0.86 9.03 -0.05
N ASN A 38 -0.05 9.03 -1.11
CA ASN A 38 -0.26 8.22 -2.30
C ASN A 38 0.37 6.85 -2.11
N ILE A 39 -0.20 5.85 -2.77
CA ILE A 39 0.36 4.50 -2.88
C ILE A 39 0.58 4.19 -4.35
N SER A 40 1.81 3.89 -4.72
CA SER A 40 2.19 3.42 -6.04
C SER A 40 2.63 1.96 -5.98
N VAL A 41 2.24 1.18 -6.97
CA VAL A 41 2.62 -0.24 -7.13
C VAL A 41 3.24 -0.40 -8.50
N GLN A 42 4.43 -1.01 -8.56
CA GLN A 42 5.21 -1.14 -9.80
C GLN A 42 5.37 0.21 -10.55
N GLY A 43 5.63 1.29 -9.80
CA GLY A 43 5.81 2.64 -10.35
C GLY A 43 4.54 3.34 -10.85
N LYS A 44 3.37 2.72 -10.74
CA LYS A 44 2.08 3.32 -11.12
C LYS A 44 1.27 3.67 -9.87
N GLN A 45 0.70 4.87 -9.82
CA GLN A 45 -0.15 5.26 -8.71
C GLN A 45 -1.42 4.40 -8.68
N ALA A 46 -1.59 3.65 -7.60
CA ALA A 46 -2.74 2.78 -7.36
C ALA A 46 -3.81 3.47 -6.50
N LEU A 47 -3.39 4.27 -5.51
CA LEU A 47 -4.29 5.06 -4.65
C LEU A 47 -3.71 6.46 -4.47
N ALA A 48 -4.58 7.47 -4.45
CA ALA A 48 -4.22 8.87 -4.31
C ALA A 48 -4.76 9.43 -3.00
N SER A 49 -3.93 10.19 -2.27
CA SER A 49 -4.31 10.97 -1.09
C SER A 49 -5.14 10.18 -0.05
N LEU A 50 -4.70 8.96 0.26
CA LEU A 50 -5.37 8.10 1.24
C LEU A 50 -5.37 8.79 2.62
N ASP A 51 -6.57 8.95 3.17
CA ASP A 51 -6.85 9.38 4.55
C ASP A 51 -7.43 8.19 5.32
N VAL A 52 -6.60 7.54 6.13
CA VAL A 52 -7.01 6.34 6.87
C VAL A 52 -8.09 6.67 7.90
N VAL A 53 -8.00 7.80 8.59
CA VAL A 53 -8.99 8.20 9.62
C VAL A 53 -10.35 8.43 8.97
N LYS A 54 -10.38 9.15 7.85
CA LYS A 54 -11.61 9.45 7.12
C LYS A 54 -12.25 8.19 6.54
N GLU A 55 -11.49 7.34 5.85
CA GLU A 55 -12.02 6.13 5.21
C GLU A 55 -12.40 5.04 6.22
N ALA A 56 -11.61 4.87 7.29
CA ALA A 56 -11.93 3.90 8.34
C ALA A 56 -13.03 4.40 9.31
N GLY A 57 -13.37 5.69 9.26
CA GLY A 57 -14.35 6.34 10.13
C GLY A 57 -13.86 6.52 11.57
N GLY A 58 -12.55 6.75 11.77
CA GLY A 58 -11.94 7.00 13.06
C GLY A 58 -10.56 6.35 13.23
N ARG A 59 -9.84 6.78 14.26
CA ARG A 59 -8.56 6.20 14.69
C ARG A 59 -8.76 4.77 15.23
N ASN A 60 -7.70 3.96 15.21
CA ASN A 60 -7.72 2.56 15.68
C ASN A 60 -8.80 1.68 15.02
N ARG A 61 -9.24 2.03 13.81
CA ARG A 61 -10.18 1.24 13.01
C ARG A 61 -9.45 0.66 11.82
N ALA A 62 -9.66 -0.63 11.58
CA ALA A 62 -9.04 -1.33 10.47
C ALA A 62 -9.61 -0.84 9.13
N LEU A 63 -8.71 -0.63 8.17
CA LEU A 63 -8.99 -0.36 6.77
C LEU A 63 -8.12 -1.28 5.92
N VAL A 64 -8.72 -1.94 4.95
CA VAL A 64 -8.01 -2.78 3.98
C VAL A 64 -8.24 -2.23 2.59
N LYS A 65 -7.15 -2.03 1.84
CA LYS A 65 -7.21 -1.70 0.41
C LYS A 65 -6.72 -2.89 -0.39
N GLU A 66 -7.60 -3.44 -1.21
CA GLU A 66 -7.29 -4.57 -2.09
C GLU A 66 -6.93 -4.07 -3.49
N LEU A 67 -5.81 -4.55 -4.03
CA LEU A 67 -5.34 -4.28 -5.39
C LEU A 67 -5.13 -5.62 -6.10
N ARG A 68 -5.91 -5.88 -7.15
CA ARG A 68 -5.84 -7.14 -7.92
C ARG A 68 -5.05 -6.94 -9.21
N GLY A 69 -4.64 -8.05 -9.83
CA GLY A 69 -4.03 -8.01 -11.15
C GLY A 69 -2.62 -7.42 -11.18
N VAL A 70 -1.91 -7.42 -10.05
CA VAL A 70 -0.56 -6.85 -9.97
C VAL A 70 0.44 -7.83 -10.57
N SER A 71 0.93 -7.52 -11.76
CA SER A 71 1.97 -8.31 -12.44
C SER A 71 3.34 -7.99 -11.87
N VAL A 72 4.03 -9.02 -11.36
CA VAL A 72 5.36 -8.93 -10.78
C VAL A 72 6.28 -9.90 -11.50
N GLY A 73 7.33 -9.35 -12.12
CA GLY A 73 8.38 -10.14 -12.77
C GLY A 73 9.40 -10.69 -11.78
N ASP A 74 9.96 -9.82 -10.95
CA ASP A 74 11.07 -10.16 -10.07
C ASP A 74 10.87 -9.62 -8.65
N GLU A 75 10.76 -8.31 -8.51
CA GLU A 75 10.44 -7.66 -7.23
C GLU A 75 9.10 -6.93 -7.32
N LEU A 76 8.28 -7.13 -6.29
CA LEU A 76 7.15 -6.26 -5.99
C LEU A 76 7.69 -5.00 -5.32
N VAL A 77 7.38 -3.85 -5.90
CA VAL A 77 7.73 -2.54 -5.35
C VAL A 77 6.44 -1.78 -5.02
N ILE A 78 6.31 -1.39 -3.75
CA ILE A 78 5.23 -0.55 -3.24
C ILE A 78 5.85 0.71 -2.64
N ASP A 79 5.46 1.87 -3.16
CA ASP A 79 5.90 3.17 -2.65
C ASP A 79 4.74 3.87 -1.96
N LEU A 80 4.99 4.34 -0.73
CA LEU A 80 4.08 5.18 0.04
C LEU A 80 4.69 6.58 0.17
N SER A 81 3.99 7.59 -0.32
CA SER A 81 4.49 8.97 -0.36
C SER A 81 3.50 9.95 0.24
N PRO A 82 3.85 10.66 1.33
CA PRO A 82 3.04 11.78 1.81
C PRO A 82 2.80 12.78 0.67
N THR A 83 1.59 13.32 0.56
CA THR A 83 1.24 14.30 -0.48
C THR A 83 1.92 15.66 -0.27
N SER A 84 2.43 15.91 0.94
CA SER A 84 3.22 17.08 1.31
C SER A 84 4.23 16.70 2.40
N SER A 85 5.42 17.30 2.37
CA SER A 85 6.46 17.11 3.40
C SER A 85 6.08 17.63 4.78
N LYS A 86 5.00 18.43 4.88
CA LYS A 86 4.46 18.93 6.15
C LYS A 86 3.52 17.94 6.85
N LEU A 87 3.02 16.94 6.12
CA LEU A 87 2.11 15.95 6.67
C LEU A 87 2.87 14.82 7.36
N ARG A 88 2.16 14.05 8.19
CA ARG A 88 2.73 12.85 8.82
C ARG A 88 3.17 11.84 7.76
N ALA A 89 4.19 11.05 8.09
CA ALA A 89 4.69 9.98 7.22
C ALA A 89 3.57 8.99 6.84
N ALA A 90 3.71 8.26 5.75
CA ALA A 90 2.73 7.19 5.45
C ALA A 90 2.82 6.06 6.50
N ILE A 91 1.71 5.37 6.72
CA ILE A 91 1.65 4.17 7.57
C ILE A 91 1.29 2.95 6.72
N LEU A 92 1.77 1.78 7.11
CA LEU A 92 1.34 0.47 6.60
C LEU A 92 1.46 -0.52 7.75
N CYS A 93 0.36 -1.12 8.18
CA CYS A 93 0.32 -2.02 9.33
C CYS A 93 0.58 -3.48 8.93
N GLY A 94 0.20 -3.84 7.71
CA GLY A 94 0.38 -5.20 7.18
C GLY A 94 0.23 -5.24 5.68
N LEU A 95 0.83 -6.26 5.07
CA LEU A 95 0.74 -6.56 3.65
C LEU A 95 0.47 -8.05 3.48
N GLU A 96 -0.63 -8.37 2.79
CA GLU A 96 -0.86 -9.71 2.25
C GLU A 96 -0.54 -9.74 0.76
N ILE A 97 0.10 -10.82 0.31
CA ILE A 97 0.43 -11.07 -1.08
C ILE A 97 -0.10 -12.45 -1.43
N GLN A 98 -1.05 -12.50 -2.35
CA GLN A 98 -1.69 -13.74 -2.77
C GLN A 98 -1.52 -13.91 -4.27
N ALA A 99 -0.94 -15.02 -4.70
CA ALA A 99 -0.83 -15.33 -6.13
C ALA A 99 -2.23 -15.61 -6.72
N GLU A 100 -2.48 -15.12 -7.93
CA GLU A 100 -3.74 -15.33 -8.65
C GLU A 100 -3.64 -16.53 -9.61
N GLY A 101 -4.74 -17.26 -9.79
CA GLY A 101 -4.83 -18.36 -10.76
C GLY A 101 -4.23 -19.70 -10.30
N TRP A 102 -4.25 -19.96 -8.99
CA TRP A 102 -3.79 -21.21 -8.36
C TRP A 102 -4.94 -21.98 -7.73
#